data_AF-A0A0J7JUL6-F1
#
_entry.id   AF-A0A0J7JUL6-F1
#
_cell.length_a   1.000
_cell.length_b   1.000
_cell.length_c   1.000
_cell.angle_alpha   90.00
_cell.angle_beta   90.00
_cell.angle_gamma   90.00
#
_symmetry.space_group_name_H-M   'P 1'
#
loop_
_entity.id
_entity.type
_entity.pdbx_description
1 polymer ?
#
loop_
_entity_poly.entity_id
_entity_poly.type
_entity_poly.pdbx_seq_one_letter_code
_entity_poly.pdbx_strand_id
1 'polypeptide(L)'
;MYPRKGNCPIYTPKLNPEVEAIVNDTVKKRDKYLAMDQDLCGASLSSLGKAVNMILNDKKAEIDRKELLTALTDSGRLICELYKQLTKARKAFIYPGLDKKAKALLEKAETDEFLFGSTLSQRVKTAKSVEKVGLSLKSQATEKKPPFRSRTGLNWRGPPAKSSNQSQAGYNRKA
;
A
#
# COMPACT_ATOMS: atom_id res chain seq x y z
N MET A 1 -21.86 19.64 0.63
CA MET A 1 -21.06 19.47 1.86
C MET A 1 -21.81 20.17 2.97
N TYR A 2 -22.19 19.49 4.04
CA TYR A 2 -23.02 20.09 5.09
C TYR A 2 -22.27 21.27 5.74
N PRO A 3 -22.91 22.43 5.98
CA PRO A 3 -22.22 23.63 6.41
C PRO A 3 -21.62 23.44 7.81
N ARG A 4 -20.30 23.64 7.89
CA ARG A 4 -19.47 23.51 9.10
C ARG A 4 -19.60 24.70 10.07
N LYS A 5 -20.61 25.56 9.89
CA LYS A 5 -20.86 26.76 10.70
C LYS A 5 -22.18 26.59 11.45
N GLY A 6 -22.07 26.14 12.70
CA GLY A 6 -23.11 26.11 13.72
C GLY A 6 -22.45 26.18 15.11
N ASN A 7 -23.24 26.33 16.17
CA ASN A 7 -22.76 26.61 17.55
C ASN A 7 -21.80 25.57 18.18
N CYS A 8 -21.57 24.42 17.54
CA CYS A 8 -20.55 23.44 17.93
C CYS A 8 -19.77 22.98 16.68
N PRO A 9 -18.74 23.72 16.24
CA PRO A 9 -17.95 23.28 15.11
C PRO A 9 -17.00 22.17 15.55
N ILE A 10 -17.37 20.92 15.25
CA ILE A 10 -16.52 19.75 15.46
C ILE A 10 -15.48 19.75 14.34
N TYR A 11 -14.33 20.38 14.59
CA TYR A 11 -13.20 20.36 13.67
C TYR A 11 -12.32 19.16 13.94
N THR A 12 -11.94 18.45 12.87
CA THR A 12 -10.89 17.45 12.95
C THR A 12 -9.55 18.14 13.22
N PRO A 13 -8.85 17.78 14.32
CA PRO A 13 -7.51 18.29 14.59
C PRO A 13 -6.55 17.92 13.46
N LYS A 14 -5.69 18.87 13.09
CA LYS A 14 -4.62 18.59 12.13
C LYS A 14 -3.43 17.99 12.85
N LEU A 15 -2.69 17.12 12.17
CA LEU A 15 -1.41 16.66 12.65
C LEU A 15 -0.44 17.85 12.77
N ASN A 16 0.24 17.93 13.89
CA ASN A 16 1.26 18.94 14.15
C ASN A 16 2.44 18.77 13.17
N PRO A 17 2.97 19.86 12.58
CA PRO A 17 4.07 19.79 11.61
C PRO A 17 5.35 19.22 12.22
N GLU A 18 5.60 19.45 13.52
CA GLU A 18 6.75 18.88 14.23
C GLU A 18 6.66 17.35 14.31
N VAL A 19 5.45 16.82 14.53
CA VAL A 19 5.19 15.38 14.58
C VAL A 19 5.20 14.79 13.17
N GLU A 20 4.63 15.49 12.19
CA GLU A 20 4.64 15.07 10.79
C GLU A 20 6.08 14.95 10.24
N ALA A 21 7.01 15.80 10.68
CA ALA A 21 8.41 15.73 10.26
C ALA A 21 9.13 14.44 10.71
N ILE A 22 8.74 13.85 11.85
CA ILE A 22 9.44 12.71 12.46
C ILE A 22 8.82 11.35 12.15
N VAL A 23 7.52 11.30 11.82
CA VAL A 23 6.83 10.03 11.55
C VAL A 23 7.05 9.56 10.11
N ASN A 24 7.01 8.25 9.89
CA ASN A 24 7.13 7.67 8.56
C ASN A 24 5.83 7.82 7.73
N ASP A 25 5.93 7.64 6.41
CA ASP A 25 4.80 7.81 5.48
C ASP A 25 3.64 6.83 5.75
N THR A 26 3.92 5.66 6.31
CA THR A 26 2.87 4.70 6.69
C THR A 26 2.01 5.28 7.81
N VAL A 27 2.64 5.89 8.82
CA VAL A 27 1.96 6.54 9.94
C VAL A 27 1.21 7.79 9.45
N LYS A 28 1.82 8.63 8.62
CA LYS A 28 1.14 9.79 8.00
C LYS A 28 -0.11 9.38 7.24
N LYS A 29 0.00 8.29 6.46
CA LYS A 29 -1.12 7.78 5.68
C LYS A 29 -2.24 7.26 6.58
N ARG A 30 -1.91 6.55 7.67
CA ARG A 30 -2.90 6.11 8.66
C ARG A 30 -3.62 7.28 9.30
N ASP A 31 -2.87 8.26 9.79
CA ASP A 31 -3.40 9.48 10.40
C ASP A 31 -4.36 10.20 9.43
N LYS A 32 -3.96 10.36 8.16
CA LYS A 32 -4.82 10.95 7.13
C LYS A 32 -6.17 10.23 6.96
N TYR A 33 -6.20 8.90 6.98
CA TYR A 33 -7.46 8.16 6.92
C TYR A 33 -8.32 8.42 8.16
N LEU A 34 -7.71 8.39 9.36
CA LEU A 34 -8.44 8.67 10.61
C LEU A 34 -8.99 10.10 10.66
N ALA A 35 -8.24 11.08 10.17
CA ALA A 35 -8.69 12.45 10.06
C ALA A 35 -9.88 12.58 9.10
N MET A 36 -9.86 11.90 7.95
CA MET A 36 -11.02 11.86 7.03
C MET A 36 -12.25 11.21 7.66
N ASP A 37 -12.05 10.14 8.43
CA ASP A 37 -13.13 9.46 9.16
C ASP A 37 -13.72 10.39 10.25
N GLN A 38 -12.86 11.11 10.98
CA GLN A 38 -13.26 12.07 11.99
C GLN A 38 -14.03 13.26 11.39
N ASP A 39 -13.66 13.72 10.19
CA ASP A 39 -14.39 14.77 9.46
C ASP A 39 -15.83 14.34 9.11
N LEU A 40 -16.00 13.11 8.62
CA LEU A 40 -17.33 12.56 8.31
C LEU A 40 -18.17 12.38 9.57
N CYS A 41 -17.55 11.93 10.66
CA CYS A 41 -18.19 11.81 11.97
C CYS A 41 -18.65 13.18 12.52
N GLY A 42 -17.79 14.20 12.48
CA GLY A 42 -18.14 15.55 12.92
C GLY A 42 -19.28 16.15 12.10
N ALA A 43 -19.29 15.92 10.78
CA ALA A 43 -20.36 16.37 9.90
C ALA A 43 -21.69 15.65 10.18
N SER A 44 -21.67 14.33 10.43
CA SER A 44 -22.90 13.57 10.75
C SER A 44 -23.47 13.99 12.09
N LEU A 45 -22.62 14.17 13.11
CA LEU A 45 -23.01 14.69 14.42
C LEU A 45 -23.61 16.09 14.33
N SER A 46 -23.07 16.96 13.48
CA SER A 46 -23.61 18.30 13.27
C SER A 46 -25.02 18.25 12.65
N SER A 47 -25.23 17.38 11.66
CA SER A 47 -26.53 17.19 11.01
C SER A 47 -27.55 16.57 11.97
N LEU A 48 -27.14 15.58 12.76
CA LEU A 48 -27.96 14.98 13.80
C LEU A 48 -28.32 16.00 14.91
N GLY A 49 -27.35 16.78 15.35
CA GLY A 49 -27.55 17.83 16.35
C GLY A 49 -28.56 18.88 15.89
N LYS A 50 -28.56 19.24 14.60
CA LYS A 50 -29.60 20.09 14.02
C LYS A 50 -30.99 19.46 14.16
N ALA A 51 -31.14 18.19 13.81
CA ALA A 51 -32.41 17.47 13.94
C ALA A 51 -32.90 17.42 15.41
N VAL A 52 -32.00 17.11 16.34
CA VAL A 52 -32.30 17.11 17.78
C VAL A 52 -32.72 18.50 18.26
N ASN A 53 -32.01 19.55 17.84
CA ASN A 53 -32.35 20.93 18.20
C ASN A 53 -33.73 21.36 17.67
N MET A 54 -34.13 20.90 16.49
CA MET A 54 -35.49 21.14 15.98
C MET A 54 -36.55 20.46 16.85
N ILE A 55 -36.32 19.21 17.25
CA ILE A 55 -37.25 18.45 18.11
C ILE A 55 -37.37 19.08 19.50
N LEU A 56 -36.25 19.53 20.09
CA LEU A 56 -36.25 20.12 21.44
C LEU A 56 -36.91 21.51 21.50
N ASN A 57 -37.02 22.21 20.36
CA ASN A 57 -37.64 23.53 20.27
C ASN A 57 -39.00 23.51 19.59
N ASP A 58 -39.62 22.34 19.46
CA ASP A 58 -40.93 22.10 18.84
C ASP A 58 -42.08 22.96 19.42
N LYS A 59 -42.01 23.28 20.71
CA LYS A 59 -42.96 24.16 21.40
C LYS A 59 -42.75 25.65 21.10
N LYS A 60 -41.56 26.03 20.63
CA LYS A 60 -41.19 27.43 20.34
C LYS A 60 -41.35 27.78 18.86
N ALA A 61 -41.20 26.80 17.98
CA ALA A 61 -41.34 26.95 16.54
C ALA A 61 -41.92 25.66 15.95
N GLU A 62 -42.85 25.80 14.99
CA GLU A 62 -43.37 24.65 14.26
C GLU A 62 -42.23 23.93 13.53
N ILE A 63 -42.19 22.60 13.64
CA ILE A 63 -41.17 21.77 12.98
C ILE A 63 -41.44 21.74 11.48
N ASP A 64 -40.50 22.27 10.69
CA ASP A 64 -40.43 21.93 9.27
C ASP A 64 -40.01 20.45 9.13
N ARG A 65 -40.99 19.60 8.83
CA ARG A 65 -40.79 18.16 8.65
C ARG A 65 -39.80 17.84 7.54
N LYS A 66 -39.78 18.63 6.46
CA LYS A 66 -38.87 18.40 5.33
C LYS A 66 -37.43 18.70 5.75
N GLU A 67 -37.21 19.79 6.47
CA GLU A 67 -35.89 20.14 6.98
C GLU A 67 -35.40 19.14 8.03
N LEU A 68 -36.28 18.66 8.92
CA LEU A 68 -35.96 17.62 9.90
C LEU A 68 -35.54 16.31 9.21
N LEU A 69 -36.34 15.85 8.25
CA LEU A 69 -36.04 14.65 7.49
C LEU A 69 -34.72 14.79 6.71
N THR A 70 -34.47 15.96 6.12
CA THR A 70 -33.21 16.24 5.42
C THR A 70 -32.02 16.12 6.37
N ALA A 71 -32.09 16.72 7.56
CA ALA A 71 -31.02 16.65 8.56
C ALA A 71 -30.75 15.21 9.04
N LEU A 72 -31.79 14.40 9.22
CA LEU A 72 -31.66 12.99 9.58
C LEU A 72 -31.07 12.16 8.44
N THR A 73 -31.56 12.33 7.21
CA THR A 73 -31.06 11.63 6.02
C THR A 73 -29.61 11.99 5.73
N ASP A 74 -29.23 13.26 5.84
CA ASP A 74 -27.84 13.69 5.63
C ASP A 74 -26.91 13.12 6.69
N SER A 75 -27.35 13.05 7.95
CA SER A 75 -26.59 12.35 9.01
C SER A 75 -26.39 10.88 8.67
N GLY A 76 -27.46 10.16 8.32
CA GLY A 76 -27.39 8.76 7.91
C GLY A 76 -26.48 8.52 6.72
N ARG A 77 -26.57 9.38 5.68
CA ARG A 77 -25.72 9.31 4.50
C ARG A 77 -24.23 9.48 4.84
N LEU A 78 -23.91 10.44 5.71
CA LEU A 78 -22.53 10.67 6.16
C LEU A 78 -21.99 9.49 6.97
N ILE A 79 -22.82 8.87 7.81
CA ILE A 79 -22.46 7.65 8.56
C ILE A 79 -22.23 6.47 7.62
N CYS A 80 -23.05 6.29 6.57
CA CYS A 80 -22.84 5.26 5.56
C CYS A 80 -21.53 5.47 4.78
N GLU A 81 -21.20 6.72 4.43
CA GLU A 81 -19.92 7.02 3.79
C GLU A 81 -18.75 6.75 4.73
N LEU A 82 -18.84 7.14 6.01
CA LEU A 82 -17.85 6.81 7.04
C LEU A 82 -17.63 5.30 7.15
N TYR A 83 -18.70 4.51 7.20
CA TYR A 83 -18.62 3.05 7.27
C TYR A 83 -17.86 2.45 6.06
N LYS A 84 -18.14 2.98 4.87
CA LYS A 84 -17.44 2.60 3.64
C LYS A 84 -15.95 2.99 3.67
N GLN A 85 -15.63 4.17 4.18
CA GLN A 85 -14.25 4.65 4.31
C GLN A 85 -13.46 3.81 5.33
N LEU A 86 -14.05 3.49 6.48
CA LEU A 86 -13.46 2.59 7.47
C LEU A 86 -13.12 1.22 6.88
N THR A 87 -14.01 0.65 6.07
CA THR A 87 -13.74 -0.62 5.36
C THR A 87 -12.53 -0.50 4.43
N LYS A 88 -12.41 0.60 3.68
CA LYS A 88 -11.25 0.85 2.81
C LYS A 88 -9.97 1.07 3.60
N ALA A 89 -10.02 1.83 4.70
CA ALA A 89 -8.88 2.08 5.58
C ALA A 89 -8.35 0.78 6.18
N ARG A 90 -9.24 -0.11 6.66
CA ARG A 90 -8.88 -1.45 7.15
C ARG A 90 -8.11 -2.26 6.10
N LYS A 91 -8.61 -2.31 4.86
CA LYS A 91 -7.88 -2.98 3.76
C LYS A 91 -6.52 -2.32 3.51
N ALA A 92 -6.48 -0.99 3.44
CA ALA A 92 -5.28 -0.20 3.19
C ALA A 92 -4.19 -0.42 4.24
N PHE A 93 -4.55 -0.68 5.50
CA PHE A 93 -3.60 -0.94 6.58
C PHE A 93 -3.05 -2.37 6.60
N ILE A 94 -3.78 -3.31 6.00
CA ILE A 94 -3.34 -4.72 5.88
C ILE A 94 -2.38 -4.90 4.70
N TYR A 95 -2.61 -4.22 3.57
CA TYR A 95 -1.81 -4.40 2.35
C TYR A 95 -0.28 -4.27 2.50
N PRO A 96 0.28 -3.37 3.33
CA PRO A 96 1.73 -3.26 3.52
C PRO A 96 2.38 -4.51 4.12
N GLY A 97 1.63 -5.34 4.85
CA GLY A 97 2.12 -6.57 5.45
C GLY A 97 2.10 -7.79 4.53
N LEU A 98 1.67 -7.62 3.27
CA LEU A 98 1.46 -8.72 2.33
C LEU A 98 2.48 -8.71 1.20
N ASP A 99 2.78 -9.90 0.66
CA ASP A 99 3.58 -10.00 -0.54
C ASP A 99 2.80 -9.50 -1.78
N LYS A 100 3.54 -9.20 -2.86
CA LYS A 100 2.95 -8.61 -4.08
C LYS A 100 1.83 -9.49 -4.67
N LYS A 101 1.99 -10.82 -4.58
CA LYS A 101 1.01 -11.79 -5.10
C LYS A 101 -0.27 -11.79 -4.26
N ALA A 102 -0.17 -11.91 -2.93
CA ALA A 102 -1.35 -11.87 -2.07
C ALA A 102 -2.06 -10.52 -2.17
N LYS A 103 -1.32 -9.40 -2.22
CA LYS A 103 -1.90 -8.08 -2.40
C LYS A 103 -2.74 -7.99 -3.69
N ALA A 104 -2.20 -8.42 -4.83
CA ALA A 104 -2.92 -8.40 -6.11
C ALA A 104 -4.16 -9.31 -6.12
N LEU A 105 -4.12 -10.43 -5.39
CA LEU A 105 -5.28 -11.32 -5.23
C LEU A 105 -6.39 -10.65 -4.39
N LEU A 106 -6.00 -10.01 -3.28
CA LEU A 106 -6.92 -9.37 -2.34
C LEU A 106 -7.50 -8.04 -2.84
N GLU A 107 -6.81 -7.31 -3.71
CA GLU A 107 -7.33 -6.08 -4.32
C GLU A 107 -8.57 -6.35 -5.19
N LYS A 108 -8.67 -7.55 -5.78
CA LYS A 108 -9.84 -7.96 -6.57
C LYS A 108 -10.98 -8.53 -5.72
N ALA A 109 -10.78 -8.64 -4.41
CA ALA A 109 -11.75 -9.27 -3.51
C ALA A 109 -12.81 -8.28 -3.04
N GLU A 110 -14.07 -8.65 -3.30
CA GLU A 110 -15.23 -7.95 -2.79
C GLU A 110 -15.37 -8.17 -1.29
N THR A 111 -15.99 -7.21 -0.60
CA THR A 111 -16.28 -7.33 0.83
C THR A 111 -17.70 -7.83 1.00
N ASP A 112 -17.86 -8.83 1.84
CA ASP A 112 -19.15 -9.36 2.29
C ASP A 112 -19.15 -9.44 3.82
N GLU A 113 -19.59 -10.56 4.41
CA GLU A 113 -19.38 -10.87 5.82
C GLU A 113 -17.89 -10.77 6.24
N PHE A 114 -16.97 -11.09 5.33
CA PHE A 114 -15.53 -10.98 5.55
C PHE A 114 -14.95 -9.77 4.80
N LEU A 115 -13.91 -9.16 5.39
CA LEU A 115 -13.25 -7.98 4.82
C LEU A 115 -12.77 -8.20 3.38
N PHE A 116 -12.34 -9.42 3.05
CA PHE A 116 -11.86 -9.84 1.74
C PHE A 116 -12.73 -10.93 1.09
N GLY A 117 -13.98 -11.08 1.52
CA GLY A 117 -14.92 -12.00 0.90
C GLY A 117 -14.84 -13.43 1.44
N SER A 118 -15.99 -14.06 1.62
CA SER A 118 -16.16 -15.49 1.93
C SER A 118 -15.48 -16.41 0.91
N THR A 119 -15.42 -15.99 -0.36
CA THR A 119 -14.82 -16.76 -1.46
C THR A 119 -13.28 -16.71 -1.49
N LEU A 120 -12.64 -15.99 -0.57
CA LEU A 120 -11.18 -15.82 -0.56
C LEU A 120 -10.42 -17.15 -0.54
N SER A 121 -10.85 -18.11 0.29
CA SER A 121 -10.21 -19.43 0.38
C SER A 121 -10.20 -20.16 -0.96
N GLN A 122 -11.29 -20.07 -1.72
CA GLN A 122 -11.40 -20.66 -3.05
C GLN A 122 -10.52 -19.90 -4.07
N ARG A 123 -10.47 -18.57 -3.98
CA ARG A 123 -9.58 -17.73 -4.79
C ARG A 123 -8.10 -18.04 -4.58
N VAL A 124 -7.68 -18.28 -3.34
CA VAL A 124 -6.29 -18.68 -3.02
C VAL A 124 -5.97 -20.05 -3.61
N LYS A 125 -6.87 -21.03 -3.46
CA LYS A 125 -6.68 -22.38 -4.03
C LYS A 125 -6.60 -22.35 -5.56
N THR A 126 -7.50 -21.62 -6.21
CA THR A 126 -7.52 -21.46 -7.66
C THR A 126 -6.26 -20.73 -8.16
N ALA A 127 -5.82 -19.66 -7.51
CA ALA A 127 -4.58 -18.96 -7.87
C ALA A 127 -3.35 -19.87 -7.80
N LYS A 128 -3.21 -20.68 -6.73
CA LYS A 128 -2.13 -21.67 -6.60
C LYS A 128 -2.20 -22.76 -7.68
N SER A 129 -3.40 -23.23 -8.01
CA SER A 129 -3.60 -24.23 -9.08
C SER A 129 -3.21 -23.66 -10.45
N VAL A 130 -3.65 -22.44 -10.76
CA VAL A 130 -3.30 -21.73 -12.01
C VAL A 130 -1.80 -21.49 -12.10
N GLU A 131 -1.14 -21.12 -11.00
CA GLU A 131 0.32 -20.95 -10.98
C GLU A 131 1.04 -22.28 -11.27
N LYS A 132 0.58 -23.39 -10.67
CA LYS A 132 1.13 -24.73 -10.94
C LYS A 132 0.95 -25.14 -12.40
N VAL A 133 -0.23 -24.90 -12.99
CA VAL A 133 -0.50 -25.19 -14.41
C VAL A 133 0.34 -24.28 -15.32
N GLY A 134 0.45 -22.99 -15.00
CA GLY A 134 1.25 -22.03 -15.76
C GLY A 134 2.74 -22.37 -15.78
N LEU A 135 3.28 -22.92 -14.69
CA LEU A 135 4.65 -23.44 -14.65
C LEU A 135 4.84 -24.65 -15.57
N SER A 136 3.84 -25.54 -15.67
CA SER A 136 3.88 -26.68 -16.61
C SER A 136 3.71 -26.27 -18.07
N LEU A 137 2.98 -25.18 -18.35
CA LEU A 137 2.77 -24.64 -19.70
C LEU A 137 3.94 -23.78 -20.19
N LYS A 138 4.77 -23.26 -19.28
CA LYS A 138 6.04 -22.62 -19.64
C LYS A 138 6.94 -23.74 -20.16
N SER A 139 7.02 -23.87 -21.47
CA SER A 139 7.89 -24.85 -22.11
C SER A 139 9.28 -24.78 -21.48
N GLN A 140 9.90 -25.94 -21.26
CA GLN A 140 11.32 -26.03 -20.95
C GLN A 140 12.13 -25.52 -22.17
N ALA A 141 12.08 -24.22 -22.45
CA ALA A 141 12.96 -23.56 -23.40
C ALA A 141 14.28 -23.26 -22.69
N THR A 142 14.96 -24.32 -22.24
CA THR A 142 16.42 -24.39 -22.19
C THR A 142 16.80 -25.82 -22.48
N GLU A 143 16.66 -26.22 -23.75
CA GLU A 143 17.69 -27.10 -24.30
C GLU A 143 19.03 -26.44 -23.98
N LYS A 144 19.80 -27.09 -23.11
CA LYS A 144 21.20 -26.74 -22.92
C LYS A 144 21.85 -26.89 -24.29
N LYS A 145 22.02 -25.80 -25.04
CA LYS A 145 22.93 -25.80 -26.18
C LYS A 145 24.27 -26.30 -25.64
N PRO A 146 24.87 -27.35 -26.23
CA PRO A 146 26.20 -27.78 -25.82
C PRO A 146 27.13 -26.56 -25.92
N PRO A 147 28.10 -26.39 -25.01
CA PRO A 147 28.99 -25.23 -25.06
C PRO A 147 29.64 -25.19 -26.43
N PHE A 148 29.47 -24.06 -27.12
CA PHE A 148 30.16 -23.78 -28.37
C PHE A 148 31.66 -23.83 -28.09
N ARG A 149 32.31 -24.94 -28.47
CA ARG A 149 33.77 -25.02 -28.47
C ARG A 149 34.24 -24.18 -29.65
N SER A 150 34.71 -22.97 -29.35
CA SER A 150 35.53 -22.20 -30.28
C SER A 150 36.76 -23.02 -30.65
N ARG A 151 36.78 -23.58 -31.86
CA ARG A 151 38.03 -24.04 -32.49
C ARG A 151 38.78 -22.81 -32.98
N THR A 152 39.52 -22.19 -32.07
CA THR A 152 40.61 -21.28 -32.43
C THR A 152 41.93 -21.98 -32.14
N GLY A 153 42.37 -22.78 -33.11
CA GLY A 153 43.79 -23.09 -33.24
C GLY A 153 44.47 -21.87 -33.83
N LEU A 154 45.36 -21.22 -33.07
CA LEU A 154 46.49 -20.42 -33.55
C LEU A 154 47.36 -20.00 -32.34
N ASN A 155 48.46 -20.74 -32.16
CA ASN A 155 49.75 -20.38 -31.54
C ASN A 155 49.77 -19.33 -30.42
N TRP A 156 49.74 -19.80 -29.16
CA TRP A 156 50.06 -18.99 -27.96
C TRP A 156 51.44 -19.33 -27.36
N ARG A 157 52.42 -19.72 -28.19
CA ARG A 157 53.82 -19.82 -27.78
C ARG A 157 54.64 -18.76 -28.52
N GLY A 158 54.83 -17.62 -27.87
CA GLY A 158 55.88 -16.67 -28.24
C GLY A 158 57.27 -17.30 -28.02
N PRO A 159 58.30 -16.88 -28.78
CA PRO A 159 59.63 -17.47 -28.70
C PRO A 159 60.28 -17.17 -27.33
N PRO A 160 61.12 -18.08 -26.80
CA PRO A 160 61.83 -17.83 -25.55
C PRO A 160 62.86 -16.71 -25.75
N ALA A 161 62.77 -15.68 -24.92
CA ALA A 161 63.80 -14.64 -24.86
C ALA A 161 65.09 -15.26 -24.28
N LYS A 162 66.18 -15.21 -25.05
CA LYS A 162 67.52 -15.59 -24.59
C LYS A 162 68.00 -14.56 -23.56
N SER A 163 68.22 -14.96 -22.31
CA SER A 163 69.08 -14.16 -21.42
C SER A 163 70.53 -14.43 -21.81
N SER A 164 71.20 -13.41 -22.33
CA SER A 164 72.65 -13.46 -22.52
C SER A 164 73.31 -13.25 -21.15
N ASN A 165 74.05 -14.28 -20.72
CA ASN A 165 75.05 -14.17 -19.67
C ASN A 165 76.00 -13.01 -19.98
N GLN A 166 76.09 -12.04 -19.06
CA GLN A 166 77.26 -11.18 -18.96
C GLN A 166 77.96 -11.51 -17.65
N SER A 167 79.04 -12.26 -17.78
CA SER A 167 80.06 -12.48 -16.77
C SER A 167 80.80 -11.16 -16.54
N GLN A 168 80.76 -10.64 -15.31
CA GLN A 168 81.77 -9.70 -14.86
C GLN A 168 82.45 -10.26 -13.61
N ALA A 169 83.72 -10.59 -13.82
CA ALA A 169 84.65 -11.06 -12.81
C ALA A 169 85.17 -9.88 -11.97
N GLY A 170 85.33 -10.14 -10.67
CA GLY A 170 86.42 -9.58 -9.85
C GLY A 170 86.19 -8.20 -9.23
N TYR A 171 86.07 -8.13 -7.91
CA TYR A 171 87.24 -7.98 -7.03
C TYR A 171 86.83 -8.12 -5.56
N ASN A 172 87.57 -8.95 -4.82
CA ASN A 172 87.57 -9.02 -3.37
C ASN A 172 88.28 -7.79 -2.78
N ARG A 173 87.80 -7.29 -1.63
CA ARG A 173 88.59 -7.29 -0.38
C ARG A 173 87.76 -6.77 0.80
N LYS A 174 87.77 -7.56 1.88
CA LYS A 174 87.59 -7.10 3.25
C LYS A 174 88.88 -6.46 3.75
N ALA A 175 88.75 -5.40 4.55
CA ALA A 175 89.40 -5.26 5.84
C ALA A 175 88.44 -4.44 6.71
#